data_AF-A0A1U7CK21-F1
#
_entry.id   AF-A0A1U7CK21-F1
#
_cell.length_a   1.000
_cell.length_b   1.000
_cell.length_c   1.000
_cell.angle_alpha   90.00
_cell.angle_beta   90.00
_cell.angle_gamma   90.00
#
_symmetry.space_group_name_H-M   'P 1'
#
loop_
_entity.id
_entity.type
_entity.pdbx_description
1 polymer ?
#
loop_
_entity_poly.entity_id
_entity_poly.type
_entity_poly.pdbx_seq_one_letter_code
_entity_poly.pdbx_strand_id
1 'polypeptide(L)'
;MGFDDLAARRRAYPSRRRKPAAPSFALVAALIAALILPDRPAMAWGRMAHRAATRLAETRLSPEAKALVRSLLDEGESLADASTWADENSRDIPGSGAWHFVNVPLDADGYSARDCRDGCVVSKFHEFYNILADKTAPKARRRMALRYVVHLVEDAHQPMHVGDRRDRGGNNVQLTFFRDDRTNLHQIWDSGLLRIGYKGERELVEELVFLARRPEAQDWIKGNVEDWVDESLEAARQAYRVPGSREYLRTGMRIGKEYQDLNLPLATRRLAQAGLRLSDVLNSAASEKPFAEKPTAKPAREKVPVPAR
;
A
#
# COMPACT_ATOMS: atom_id res chain seq x y z
N MET A 1 -33.63 -23.76 95.34
CA MET A 1 -34.17 -22.39 95.48
C MET A 1 -33.26 -21.45 94.73
N GLY A 2 -33.80 -20.60 93.85
CA GLY A 2 -33.06 -19.51 93.19
C GLY A 2 -33.13 -19.58 91.65
N PHE A 3 -33.94 -18.70 91.08
CA PHE A 3 -34.19 -18.45 89.65
C PHE A 3 -33.04 -17.70 88.95
N ASP A 4 -33.10 -17.67 87.61
CA ASP A 4 -32.73 -16.58 86.66
C ASP A 4 -31.99 -17.18 85.44
N ASP A 5 -32.67 -17.59 84.36
CA ASP A 5 -33.25 -16.80 83.26
C ASP A 5 -32.32 -15.71 82.68
N LEU A 6 -31.66 -16.03 81.55
CA LEU A 6 -31.18 -15.04 80.59
C LEU A 6 -31.25 -15.61 79.17
N ALA A 7 -32.40 -15.36 78.53
CA ALA A 7 -32.64 -15.55 77.12
C ALA A 7 -31.62 -14.80 76.24
N ALA A 8 -30.79 -15.56 75.50
CA ALA A 8 -29.88 -15.01 74.50
C ALA A 8 -30.64 -14.62 73.23
N ARG A 9 -30.88 -13.30 73.07
CA ARG A 9 -31.38 -12.68 71.83
C ARG A 9 -30.37 -12.87 70.69
N ARG A 10 -30.65 -13.75 69.73
CA ARG A 10 -29.94 -13.80 68.43
C ARG A 10 -30.37 -12.60 67.58
N ARG A 11 -29.49 -11.62 67.39
CA ARG A 11 -29.65 -10.58 66.35
C ARG A 11 -29.36 -11.22 64.98
N ALA A 12 -30.36 -11.29 64.12
CA ALA A 12 -30.16 -11.61 62.71
C ALA A 12 -29.46 -10.43 62.01
N TYR A 13 -28.28 -10.67 61.45
CA TYR A 13 -27.62 -9.73 60.52
C TYR A 13 -28.22 -9.92 59.13
N PRO A 14 -28.73 -8.88 58.44
CA PRO A 14 -29.16 -9.03 57.06
C PRO A 14 -27.94 -9.19 56.14
N SER A 15 -27.89 -10.32 55.42
CA SER A 15 -26.93 -10.55 54.35
C SER A 15 -27.16 -9.55 53.21
N ARG A 16 -26.23 -8.61 52.99
CA ARG A 16 -26.23 -7.76 51.80
C ARG A 16 -25.94 -8.61 50.56
N ARG A 17 -26.96 -8.91 49.76
CA ARG A 17 -26.79 -9.39 48.38
C ARG A 17 -26.10 -8.28 47.57
N ARG A 18 -24.88 -8.53 47.07
CA ARG A 18 -24.23 -7.64 46.09
C ARG A 18 -25.02 -7.72 44.79
N LYS A 19 -25.54 -6.58 44.32
CA LYS A 19 -26.11 -6.48 42.97
C LYS A 19 -24.96 -6.68 41.94
N PRO A 20 -25.19 -7.37 40.82
CA PRO A 20 -24.20 -7.44 39.75
C PRO A 20 -23.91 -6.01 39.26
N ALA A 21 -22.63 -5.67 39.10
CA ALA A 21 -22.24 -4.40 38.52
C ALA A 21 -22.75 -4.34 37.08
N ALA A 22 -23.59 -3.35 36.77
CA ALA A 22 -23.94 -3.06 35.39
C ALA A 22 -22.65 -2.74 34.62
N PRO A 23 -22.46 -3.25 33.39
CA PRO A 23 -21.30 -2.87 32.59
C PRO A 23 -21.31 -1.34 32.46
N SER A 24 -20.23 -0.69 32.89
CA SER A 24 -20.11 0.76 32.85
C SER A 24 -20.42 1.24 31.43
N PHE A 25 -21.41 2.12 31.27
CA PHE A 25 -21.76 2.74 29.98
C PHE A 25 -20.53 3.32 29.27
N ALA A 26 -19.51 3.74 30.03
CA ALA A 26 -18.21 4.18 29.52
C ALA A 26 -17.44 3.11 28.72
N LEU A 27 -17.54 1.83 29.10
CA LEU A 27 -16.84 0.73 28.41
C LEU A 27 -17.53 0.38 27.09
N VAL A 28 -18.86 0.42 27.06
CA VAL A 28 -19.67 0.22 25.85
C VAL A 28 -19.48 1.40 24.89
N ALA A 29 -19.48 2.64 25.41
CA ALA A 29 -19.21 3.83 24.62
C ALA A 29 -17.77 3.86 24.05
N ALA A 30 -16.77 3.38 24.79
CA ALA A 30 -15.40 3.26 24.29
C ALA A 30 -15.25 2.19 23.20
N LEU A 31 -15.96 1.06 23.31
CA LEU A 31 -16.02 0.02 22.27
C LEU A 31 -16.72 0.50 21.00
N ILE A 32 -17.81 1.27 21.14
CA ILE A 32 -18.52 1.87 19.99
C ILE A 32 -17.67 2.97 19.34
N ALA A 33 -16.96 3.79 20.14
CA ALA A 33 -16.07 4.82 19.61
C ALA A 33 -14.86 4.24 18.85
N ALA A 34 -14.35 3.07 19.26
CA ALA A 34 -13.30 2.36 18.53
C ALA A 34 -13.78 1.78 17.18
N LEU A 35 -15.08 1.54 17.02
CA LEU A 35 -15.71 1.05 15.78
C LEU A 35 -16.08 2.17 14.79
N ILE A 36 -16.00 3.45 15.20
CA ILE A 36 -16.37 4.62 14.38
C ILE A 36 -15.14 5.47 14.02
N LEU A 37 -13.92 4.96 14.22
CA LEU A 37 -12.75 5.61 13.63
C LEU A 37 -12.87 5.48 12.11
N PRO A 38 -12.90 6.60 11.35
CA PRO A 38 -12.84 6.51 9.90
C PRO A 38 -11.55 5.79 9.53
N ASP A 39 -11.67 4.73 8.74
CA ASP A 39 -10.52 4.15 8.03
C ASP A 39 -9.85 5.32 7.29
N ARG A 40 -8.71 5.77 7.79
CA ARG A 40 -7.87 6.67 7.00
C ARG A 40 -7.42 5.82 5.83
N PRO A 41 -7.77 6.16 4.58
CA PRO A 41 -7.25 5.41 3.44
C PRO A 41 -5.73 5.38 3.63
N ALA A 42 -5.20 4.16 3.62
CA ALA A 42 -3.77 3.96 3.59
C ALA A 42 -3.30 4.64 2.30
N MET A 43 -2.57 5.73 2.46
CA MET A 43 -2.20 6.62 1.36
C MET A 43 -0.91 6.07 0.78
N ALA A 44 -1.03 5.18 -0.21
CA ALA A 44 -0.11 5.04 -1.35
C ALA A 44 1.39 5.14 -1.03
N TRP A 45 2.24 5.43 -2.01
CA TRP A 45 3.39 6.23 -1.62
C TRP A 45 2.89 7.58 -1.08
N GLY A 46 3.59 8.20 -0.13
CA GLY A 46 3.23 9.56 0.26
C GLY A 46 3.37 10.53 -0.91
N ARG A 47 2.66 11.66 -0.89
CA ARG A 47 2.71 12.72 -1.93
C ARG A 47 4.13 13.00 -2.48
N MET A 48 5.12 13.11 -1.59
CA MET A 48 6.51 13.39 -1.96
C MET A 48 7.12 12.30 -2.86
N ALA A 49 6.80 11.04 -2.61
CA ALA A 49 7.34 9.89 -3.30
C ALA A 49 6.73 9.72 -4.70
N HIS A 50 5.39 9.84 -4.82
CA HIS A 50 4.72 9.86 -6.13
C HIS A 50 5.27 10.97 -7.03
N ARG A 51 5.40 12.18 -6.50
CA ARG A 51 5.95 13.31 -7.25
C ARG A 51 7.40 13.07 -7.68
N ALA A 52 8.23 12.52 -6.80
CA ALA A 52 9.63 12.27 -7.11
C ALA A 52 9.83 11.19 -8.17
N ALA A 53 9.13 10.06 -8.07
CA ALA A 53 9.18 8.99 -9.07
C ALA A 53 8.65 9.48 -10.43
N THR A 54 7.57 10.24 -10.44
CA THR A 54 7.03 10.87 -11.66
C THR A 54 8.03 11.84 -12.29
N ARG A 55 8.71 12.69 -11.50
CA ARG A 55 9.75 13.58 -12.04
C ARG A 55 10.93 12.84 -12.63
N LEU A 56 11.33 11.71 -12.04
CA LEU A 56 12.32 10.83 -12.67
C LEU A 56 11.78 10.32 -14.03
N ALA A 57 10.52 9.88 -14.10
CA ALA A 57 9.91 9.41 -15.34
C ALA A 57 9.92 10.48 -16.44
N GLU A 58 9.60 11.73 -16.10
CA GLU A 58 9.61 12.88 -17.03
C GLU A 58 10.95 13.07 -17.75
N THR A 59 12.07 12.72 -17.11
CA THR A 59 13.41 12.84 -17.71
C THR A 59 13.63 11.89 -18.90
N ARG A 60 12.78 10.87 -19.08
CA ARG A 60 12.95 9.80 -20.08
C ARG A 60 11.75 9.64 -21.02
N LEU A 61 10.79 10.56 -20.96
CA LEU A 61 9.65 10.54 -21.90
C LEU A 61 10.08 10.88 -23.32
N SER A 62 9.59 10.10 -24.28
CA SER A 62 9.73 10.36 -25.71
C SER A 62 8.97 11.65 -26.09
N PRO A 63 9.28 12.27 -27.24
CA PRO A 63 8.51 13.40 -27.75
C PRO A 63 6.99 13.11 -27.86
N GLU A 64 6.63 11.91 -28.28
CA GLU A 64 5.24 11.45 -28.43
C GLU A 64 4.56 11.31 -27.07
N ALA A 65 5.25 10.73 -26.08
CA ALA A 65 4.73 10.62 -24.71
C ALA A 65 4.55 11.99 -24.06
N LYS A 66 5.51 12.91 -24.25
CA LYS A 66 5.38 14.31 -23.80
C LYS A 66 4.17 14.99 -24.43
N ALA A 67 3.93 14.77 -25.73
CA ALA A 67 2.77 15.32 -26.42
C ALA A 67 1.45 14.71 -25.91
N LEU A 68 1.39 13.39 -25.72
CA LEU A 68 0.24 12.69 -25.16
C LEU A 68 -0.10 13.24 -23.78
N VAL A 69 0.87 13.26 -22.86
CA VAL A 69 0.69 13.76 -21.49
C VAL A 69 0.17 15.19 -21.50
N ARG A 70 0.84 16.10 -22.21
CA ARG A 70 0.42 17.51 -22.32
C ARG A 70 -0.99 17.67 -22.89
N SER A 71 -1.38 16.82 -23.84
CA SER A 71 -2.72 16.89 -24.43
C SER A 71 -3.82 16.49 -23.46
N LEU A 72 -3.51 15.63 -22.47
CA LEU A 72 -4.47 15.06 -21.54
C LEU A 72 -4.59 15.84 -20.24
N LEU A 73 -3.50 16.40 -19.71
CA LEU A 73 -3.53 17.18 -18.46
C LEU A 73 -4.45 18.41 -18.56
N ASP A 74 -5.01 18.81 -17.43
CA ASP A 74 -5.74 20.07 -17.33
C ASP A 74 -4.78 21.27 -17.36
N GLU A 75 -5.31 22.47 -17.66
CA GLU A 75 -4.49 23.68 -17.69
C GLU A 75 -3.86 23.95 -16.32
N GLY A 76 -2.54 24.10 -16.29
CA GLY A 76 -1.78 24.31 -15.05
C GLY A 76 -1.47 23.03 -14.25
N GLU A 77 -2.00 21.87 -14.65
CA GLU A 77 -1.67 20.57 -14.02
C GLU A 77 -0.34 20.05 -14.57
N SER A 78 0.61 19.73 -13.69
CA SER A 78 1.82 18.99 -14.06
C SER A 78 1.61 17.48 -13.95
N LEU A 79 2.47 16.67 -14.58
CA LEU A 79 2.40 15.22 -14.43
C LEU A 79 2.62 14.79 -12.96
N ALA A 80 3.45 15.51 -12.22
CA ALA A 80 3.63 15.30 -10.79
C ALA A 80 2.38 15.68 -9.96
N ASP A 81 1.50 16.57 -10.44
CA ASP A 81 0.20 16.79 -9.78
C ASP A 81 -0.76 15.65 -10.10
N ALA A 82 -0.75 15.17 -11.34
CA ALA A 82 -1.53 14.00 -11.76
C ALA A 82 -1.15 12.73 -10.98
N SER A 83 0.11 12.58 -10.56
CA SER A 83 0.57 11.41 -9.79
C SER A 83 -0.01 11.33 -8.39
N THR A 84 -0.55 12.41 -7.84
CA THR A 84 -1.17 12.42 -6.50
C THR A 84 -2.70 12.48 -6.55
N TRP A 85 -3.25 12.68 -7.74
CA TRP A 85 -4.67 12.93 -7.94
C TRP A 85 -5.56 11.77 -7.46
N ALA A 86 -5.15 10.52 -7.68
CA ALA A 86 -5.94 9.33 -7.33
C ALA A 86 -6.25 9.27 -5.83
N ASP A 87 -5.27 9.55 -4.97
CA ASP A 87 -5.44 9.63 -3.52
C ASP A 87 -6.32 10.82 -3.12
N GLU A 88 -6.04 11.99 -3.69
CA GLU A 88 -6.71 13.25 -3.36
C GLU A 88 -8.21 13.22 -3.68
N ASN A 89 -8.59 12.45 -4.70
CA ASN A 89 -9.97 12.36 -5.22
C ASN A 89 -10.61 10.99 -4.96
N SER A 90 -9.97 10.14 -4.16
CA SER A 90 -10.44 8.78 -3.85
C SER A 90 -11.86 8.75 -3.24
N ARG A 91 -12.25 9.81 -2.51
CA ARG A 91 -13.59 9.93 -1.90
C ARG A 91 -14.70 10.11 -2.93
N ASP A 92 -14.38 10.69 -4.09
CA ASP A 92 -15.33 10.96 -5.15
C ASP A 92 -15.51 9.74 -6.08
N ILE A 93 -14.69 8.70 -5.90
CA ILE A 93 -14.71 7.47 -6.70
C ILE A 93 -14.89 6.27 -5.76
N PRO A 94 -16.14 5.90 -5.43
CA PRO A 94 -16.42 4.81 -4.51
C PRO A 94 -15.71 3.51 -4.89
N GLY A 95 -15.04 2.90 -3.91
CA GLY A 95 -14.29 1.66 -4.09
C GLY A 95 -12.89 1.83 -4.67
N SER A 96 -12.47 3.05 -5.05
CA SER A 96 -11.14 3.26 -5.63
C SER A 96 -10.01 2.93 -4.66
N GLY A 97 -10.23 3.02 -3.36
CA GLY A 97 -9.21 2.68 -2.35
C GLY A 97 -8.65 1.27 -2.51
N ALA A 98 -9.43 0.29 -2.96
CA ALA A 98 -8.95 -1.07 -3.21
C ALA A 98 -8.00 -1.15 -4.43
N TRP A 99 -8.09 -0.20 -5.35
CA TRP A 99 -7.33 -0.19 -6.60
C TRP A 99 -5.84 0.07 -6.35
N HIS A 100 -5.46 0.61 -5.19
CA HIS A 100 -4.10 1.01 -4.87
C HIS A 100 -3.20 -0.15 -4.45
N PHE A 101 -3.76 -1.31 -4.10
CA PHE A 101 -2.97 -2.41 -3.54
C PHE A 101 -3.42 -3.77 -4.06
N VAL A 102 -2.64 -4.79 -3.73
CA VAL A 102 -3.01 -6.22 -3.80
C VAL A 102 -2.52 -6.88 -2.52
N ASN A 103 -3.28 -7.84 -1.97
CA ASN A 103 -2.86 -8.53 -0.75
C ASN A 103 -2.28 -9.90 -1.10
N VAL A 104 -0.95 -9.98 -1.16
CA VAL A 104 -0.23 -11.22 -1.39
C VAL A 104 0.37 -11.70 -0.05
N PRO A 105 0.10 -12.94 0.40
CA PRO A 105 0.70 -13.46 1.62
C PRO A 105 2.23 -13.44 1.57
N LEU A 106 2.88 -13.00 2.66
CA LEU A 106 4.36 -12.91 2.72
C LEU A 106 5.08 -14.24 2.47
N ASP A 107 4.41 -15.37 2.74
CA ASP A 107 4.91 -16.74 2.55
C ASP A 107 4.50 -17.38 1.22
N ALA A 108 3.73 -16.69 0.37
CA ALA A 108 3.44 -17.14 -0.98
C ALA A 108 4.71 -17.06 -1.85
N ASP A 109 4.90 -17.98 -2.80
CA ASP A 109 6.08 -17.96 -3.69
C ASP A 109 6.14 -16.69 -4.56
N GLY A 110 4.97 -16.18 -4.97
CA GLY A 110 4.79 -14.97 -5.76
C GLY A 110 3.31 -14.64 -5.92
N TYR A 111 3.03 -13.53 -6.60
CA TYR A 111 1.72 -13.13 -7.04
C TYR A 111 1.08 -14.19 -7.94
N SER A 112 -0.22 -14.36 -7.76
CA SER A 112 -1.05 -15.23 -8.58
C SER A 112 -2.38 -14.56 -8.89
N ALA A 113 -3.02 -14.94 -10.00
CA ALA A 113 -4.31 -14.38 -10.42
C ALA A 113 -5.44 -14.58 -9.39
N ARG A 114 -5.29 -15.45 -8.39
CA ARG A 114 -6.26 -15.58 -7.29
C ARG A 114 -6.16 -14.44 -6.26
N ASP A 115 -5.00 -13.80 -6.15
CA ASP A 115 -4.74 -12.70 -5.21
C ASP A 115 -5.42 -11.41 -5.69
N CYS A 116 -5.73 -11.34 -6.98
CA CYS A 116 -6.49 -10.24 -7.58
C CYS A 116 -7.37 -10.73 -8.73
N ARG A 117 -8.67 -10.74 -8.50
CA ARG A 117 -9.67 -11.01 -9.56
C ARG A 117 -9.98 -9.73 -10.33
N ASP A 118 -10.39 -8.70 -9.62
CA ASP A 118 -10.71 -7.37 -10.10
C ASP A 118 -10.49 -6.33 -8.99
N GLY A 119 -10.35 -5.06 -9.36
CA GLY A 119 -10.33 -3.96 -8.39
C GLY A 119 -9.07 -3.86 -7.52
N CYS A 120 -7.96 -4.51 -7.90
CA CYS A 120 -6.65 -4.33 -7.29
C CYS A 120 -5.69 -3.56 -8.21
N VAL A 121 -4.52 -3.18 -7.70
CA VAL A 121 -3.46 -2.46 -8.45
C VAL A 121 -3.09 -3.10 -9.79
N VAL A 122 -2.96 -4.43 -9.85
CA VAL A 122 -2.63 -5.17 -11.08
C VAL A 122 -3.75 -5.02 -12.11
N SER A 123 -4.97 -5.42 -11.75
CA SER A 123 -6.12 -5.38 -12.68
C SER A 123 -6.45 -3.95 -13.14
N LYS A 124 -6.33 -2.97 -12.23
CA LYS A 124 -6.67 -1.58 -12.51
C LYS A 124 -5.59 -0.87 -13.31
N PHE A 125 -4.31 -1.22 -13.10
CA PHE A 125 -3.25 -0.78 -13.99
C PHE A 125 -3.54 -1.20 -15.44
N HIS A 126 -3.86 -2.48 -15.69
CA HIS A 126 -4.18 -2.96 -17.05
C HIS A 126 -5.41 -2.26 -17.63
N GLU A 127 -6.48 -2.11 -16.86
CA GLU A 127 -7.69 -1.38 -17.28
C GLU A 127 -7.40 0.06 -17.70
N PHE A 128 -6.72 0.82 -16.83
CA PHE A 128 -6.42 2.23 -17.12
C PHE A 128 -5.36 2.37 -18.21
N TYR A 129 -4.38 1.47 -18.31
CA TYR A 129 -3.43 1.48 -19.41
C TYR A 129 -4.14 1.36 -20.76
N ASN A 130 -5.06 0.39 -20.89
CA ASN A 130 -5.82 0.18 -22.12
C ASN A 130 -6.66 1.41 -22.49
N ILE A 131 -7.30 2.07 -21.51
CA ILE A 131 -8.03 3.32 -21.74
C ILE A 131 -7.08 4.45 -22.16
N LEU A 132 -5.89 4.56 -21.55
CA LEU A 132 -4.91 5.59 -21.88
C LEU A 132 -4.38 5.43 -23.32
N ALA A 133 -4.09 4.20 -23.73
CA ALA A 133 -3.58 3.86 -25.05
C ALA A 133 -4.63 4.02 -26.16
N ASP A 134 -5.91 3.80 -25.87
CA ASP A 134 -7.00 3.93 -26.85
C ASP A 134 -7.23 5.40 -27.27
N LYS A 135 -6.83 5.74 -28.50
CA LYS A 135 -7.01 7.08 -29.07
C LYS A 135 -8.47 7.45 -29.35
N THR A 136 -9.36 6.46 -29.43
CA THR A 136 -10.79 6.67 -29.66
C THR A 136 -11.57 6.93 -28.37
N ALA A 137 -10.99 6.60 -27.21
CA ALA A 137 -11.59 6.87 -25.92
C ALA A 137 -11.76 8.39 -25.67
N PRO A 138 -12.86 8.83 -25.03
CA PRO A 138 -13.07 10.24 -24.72
C PRO A 138 -11.91 10.84 -23.92
N LYS A 139 -11.50 12.07 -24.25
CA LYS A 139 -10.39 12.78 -23.59
C LYS A 139 -10.46 12.74 -22.07
N ALA A 140 -11.65 12.97 -21.50
CA ALA A 140 -11.86 12.93 -20.05
C ALA A 140 -11.56 11.55 -19.44
N ARG A 141 -11.93 10.46 -20.12
CA ARG A 141 -11.61 9.08 -19.68
C ARG A 141 -10.12 8.81 -19.77
N ARG A 142 -9.47 9.23 -20.86
CA ARG A 142 -8.02 9.09 -21.04
C ARG A 142 -7.22 9.89 -20.02
N ARG A 143 -7.70 11.07 -19.61
CA ARG A 143 -7.09 11.87 -18.53
C ARG A 143 -7.18 11.17 -17.18
N MET A 144 -8.36 10.66 -16.82
CA MET A 144 -8.52 9.88 -15.60
C MET A 144 -7.61 8.64 -15.62
N ALA A 145 -7.54 7.97 -16.76
CA ALA A 145 -6.63 6.85 -16.98
C ALA A 145 -5.15 7.25 -16.84
N LEU A 146 -4.72 8.39 -17.36
CA LEU A 146 -3.36 8.91 -17.15
C LEU A 146 -3.04 9.08 -15.66
N ARG A 147 -3.93 9.73 -14.91
CA ARG A 147 -3.78 9.96 -13.46
C ARG A 147 -3.64 8.64 -12.70
N TYR A 148 -4.51 7.67 -12.98
CA TYR A 148 -4.41 6.34 -12.35
C TYR A 148 -3.20 5.54 -12.83
N VAL A 149 -2.84 5.53 -14.11
CA VAL A 149 -1.64 4.81 -14.59
C VAL A 149 -0.39 5.30 -13.88
N VAL A 150 -0.21 6.63 -13.79
CA VAL A 150 0.93 7.23 -13.11
C VAL A 150 0.98 6.80 -11.65
N HIS A 151 -0.13 6.92 -10.94
CA HIS A 151 -0.22 6.59 -9.52
C HIS A 151 -0.03 5.08 -9.24
N LEU A 152 -0.72 4.22 -10.00
CA LEU A 152 -0.74 2.77 -9.77
C LEU A 152 0.59 2.09 -10.14
N VAL A 153 1.34 2.63 -11.10
CA VAL A 153 2.72 2.16 -11.35
C VAL A 153 3.55 2.37 -10.09
N GLU A 154 3.45 3.53 -9.44
CA GLU A 154 4.21 3.86 -8.25
C GLU A 154 3.77 2.99 -7.05
N ASP A 155 2.46 2.78 -6.88
CA ASP A 155 1.90 1.90 -5.84
C ASP A 155 2.30 0.44 -6.00
N ALA A 156 2.34 -0.09 -7.23
CA ALA A 156 2.81 -1.45 -7.48
C ALA A 156 4.26 -1.67 -7.01
N HIS A 157 5.03 -0.60 -6.83
CA HIS A 157 6.41 -0.63 -6.33
C HIS A 157 6.52 -0.43 -4.81
N GLN A 158 5.44 -0.05 -4.12
CA GLN A 158 5.41 0.12 -2.67
C GLN A 158 5.27 -1.24 -1.97
N PRO A 159 6.25 -1.70 -1.18
CA PRO A 159 6.21 -3.05 -0.60
C PRO A 159 4.95 -3.34 0.24
N MET A 160 4.49 -2.35 1.01
CA MET A 160 3.34 -2.48 1.90
C MET A 160 1.99 -2.40 1.15
N HIS A 161 2.01 -2.13 -0.16
CA HIS A 161 0.85 -2.23 -1.07
C HIS A 161 0.71 -3.62 -1.69
N VAL A 162 1.64 -4.53 -1.39
CA VAL A 162 1.67 -5.87 -1.95
C VAL A 162 1.71 -6.94 -0.86
N GLY A 163 2.70 -6.88 0.03
CA GLY A 163 2.86 -7.88 1.07
C GLY A 163 1.86 -7.69 2.20
N ASP A 164 1.07 -8.71 2.49
CA ASP A 164 0.10 -8.68 3.60
C ASP A 164 0.33 -9.85 4.57
N ARG A 165 0.22 -9.55 5.86
CA ARG A 165 0.24 -10.54 6.95
C ARG A 165 -1.10 -10.60 7.69
N ARG A 166 -2.20 -10.44 6.94
CA ARG A 166 -3.56 -10.22 7.46
C ARG A 166 -3.63 -8.98 8.36
N ASP A 167 -2.83 -7.99 8.04
CA ASP A 167 -2.65 -6.76 8.82
C ASP A 167 -2.89 -5.50 7.99
N ARG A 168 -3.59 -5.67 6.85
CA ARG A 168 -3.94 -4.60 5.91
C ARG A 168 -2.66 -3.95 5.38
N GLY A 169 -1.71 -4.76 4.90
CA GLY A 169 -0.42 -4.28 4.41
C GLY A 169 0.37 -3.53 5.49
N GLY A 170 0.36 -4.01 6.73
CA GLY A 170 1.11 -3.41 7.84
C GLY A 170 0.43 -2.23 8.53
N ASN A 171 -0.77 -1.82 8.08
CA ASN A 171 -1.55 -0.79 8.77
C ASN A 171 -1.89 -1.18 10.23
N ASN A 172 -2.09 -2.48 10.50
CA ASN A 172 -2.37 -2.97 11.86
C ASN A 172 -1.10 -3.24 12.69
N VAL A 173 0.11 -2.98 12.16
CA VAL A 173 1.37 -3.09 12.90
C VAL A 173 1.75 -1.71 13.42
N GLN A 174 1.24 -1.35 14.59
CA GLN A 174 1.45 -0.03 15.20
C GLN A 174 2.84 0.05 15.84
N LEU A 175 3.65 1.03 15.47
CA LEU A 175 5.05 1.11 15.85
C LEU A 175 5.38 2.52 16.35
N THR A 176 6.44 2.64 17.14
CA THR A 176 7.12 3.93 17.29
C THR A 176 8.27 3.99 16.30
N PHE A 177 8.32 5.03 15.47
CA PHE A 177 9.43 5.30 14.56
C PHE A 177 10.12 6.60 14.96
N PHE A 178 11.36 6.49 15.47
CA PHE A 178 12.04 7.59 16.15
C PHE A 178 11.19 8.21 17.28
N ARG A 179 10.74 9.45 17.08
CA ARG A 179 9.90 10.20 18.03
C ARG A 179 8.41 10.14 17.70
N ASP A 180 8.04 9.51 16.58
CA ASP A 180 6.65 9.36 16.17
C ASP A 180 6.09 8.06 16.75
N ASP A 181 5.24 8.18 17.78
CA ASP A 181 4.56 7.09 18.45
C ASP A 181 3.12 6.86 17.95
N ARG A 182 2.70 7.60 16.91
CA ARG A 182 1.37 7.50 16.29
C ARG A 182 1.47 7.09 14.82
N THR A 183 2.32 6.09 14.55
CA THR A 183 2.54 5.55 13.21
C THR A 183 2.39 4.03 13.17
N ASN A 184 2.40 3.49 11.96
CA ASN A 184 2.35 2.06 11.70
C ASN A 184 3.35 1.69 10.61
N LEU A 185 3.58 0.39 10.40
CA LEU A 185 4.56 -0.08 9.42
C LEU A 185 4.27 0.46 8.01
N HIS A 186 3.00 0.50 7.59
CA HIS A 186 2.60 1.02 6.28
C HIS A 186 3.03 2.49 6.11
N GLN A 187 2.63 3.37 7.03
CA GLN A 187 2.97 4.80 7.01
C GLN A 187 4.47 5.07 7.09
N ILE A 188 5.23 4.22 7.78
CA ILE A 188 6.69 4.31 7.81
C ILE A 188 7.25 4.12 6.40
N TRP A 189 6.71 3.21 5.60
CA TRP A 189 7.12 3.00 4.22
C TRP A 189 6.61 4.10 3.30
N ASP A 190 5.33 4.45 3.33
CA ASP A 190 4.75 5.49 2.45
C ASP A 190 5.50 6.82 2.57
N SER A 191 5.87 7.20 3.79
CA SER A 191 6.35 8.55 4.11
C SER A 191 7.47 8.61 5.13
N GLY A 192 7.47 7.74 6.15
CA GLY A 192 8.38 7.84 7.29
C GLY A 192 9.86 7.76 6.92
N LEU A 193 10.26 6.71 6.18
CA LEU A 193 11.63 6.49 5.73
C LEU A 193 12.15 7.69 4.94
N LEU A 194 11.35 8.18 3.99
CA LEU A 194 11.73 9.25 3.08
C LEU A 194 11.76 10.61 3.77
N ARG A 195 10.80 10.89 4.66
CA ARG A 195 10.74 12.14 5.44
C ARG A 195 11.92 12.30 6.39
N ILE A 196 12.44 11.20 6.95
CA ILE A 196 13.65 11.26 7.77
C ILE A 196 14.91 11.27 6.90
N GLY A 197 14.89 10.57 5.75
CA GLY A 197 16.04 10.44 4.85
C GLY A 197 16.34 11.67 3.99
N TYR A 198 15.32 12.48 3.67
CA TYR A 198 15.42 13.59 2.72
C TYR A 198 14.71 14.84 3.24
N LYS A 199 15.25 16.02 2.92
CA LYS A 199 14.68 17.32 3.30
C LYS A 199 13.42 17.68 2.49
N GLY A 200 13.23 17.04 1.34
CA GLY A 200 12.05 17.24 0.50
C GLY A 200 12.20 16.63 -0.89
N GLU A 201 11.18 16.85 -1.71
CA GLU A 201 11.02 16.28 -3.06
C GLU A 201 12.26 16.46 -3.95
N ARG A 202 12.88 17.65 -3.95
CA ARG A 202 14.05 17.92 -4.81
C ARG A 202 15.24 17.01 -4.50
N GLU A 203 15.56 16.82 -3.22
CA GLU A 203 16.69 15.99 -2.80
C GLU A 203 16.40 14.50 -3.09
N LEU A 204 15.15 14.07 -2.90
CA LEU A 204 14.74 12.72 -3.28
C LEU A 204 14.88 12.52 -4.81
N VAL A 205 14.43 13.46 -5.63
CA VAL A 205 14.59 13.39 -7.11
C VAL A 205 16.06 13.29 -7.50
N GLU A 206 16.95 14.06 -6.88
CA GLU A 206 18.39 14.00 -7.13
C GLU A 206 18.95 12.59 -6.85
N GLU A 207 18.55 11.97 -5.74
CA GLU A 207 18.91 10.59 -5.43
C GLU A 207 18.33 9.60 -6.46
N LEU A 208 17.05 9.71 -6.81
CA LEU A 208 16.43 8.80 -7.77
C LEU A 208 17.10 8.89 -9.15
N VAL A 209 17.45 10.10 -9.60
CA VAL A 209 18.21 10.32 -10.84
C VAL A 209 19.61 9.74 -10.74
N PHE A 210 20.28 9.87 -9.59
CA PHE A 210 21.59 9.27 -9.35
C PHE A 210 21.53 7.73 -9.45
N LEU A 211 20.55 7.10 -8.80
CA LEU A 211 20.33 5.65 -8.87
C LEU A 211 20.02 5.19 -10.31
N ALA A 212 19.15 5.91 -11.02
CA ALA A 212 18.75 5.58 -12.38
C ALA A 212 19.87 5.70 -13.44
N ARG A 213 21.00 6.32 -13.10
CA ARG A 213 22.19 6.42 -13.97
C ARG A 213 23.20 5.30 -13.76
N ARG A 214 23.03 4.49 -12.71
CA ARG A 214 23.94 3.37 -12.45
C ARG A 214 23.80 2.30 -13.53
N PRO A 215 24.88 1.57 -13.89
CA PRO A 215 24.81 0.51 -14.90
C PRO A 215 23.72 -0.54 -14.62
N GLU A 216 23.52 -0.92 -13.36
CA GLU A 216 22.52 -1.92 -12.97
C GLU A 216 21.08 -1.46 -13.25
N ALA A 217 20.82 -0.15 -13.33
CA ALA A 217 19.50 0.40 -13.53
C ALA A 217 18.96 0.16 -14.95
N GLN A 218 19.81 -0.24 -15.91
CA GLN A 218 19.36 -0.61 -17.25
C GLN A 218 18.44 -1.84 -17.23
N ASP A 219 18.64 -2.75 -16.27
CA ASP A 219 17.79 -3.93 -16.12
C ASP A 219 16.48 -3.64 -15.39
N TRP A 220 16.36 -2.48 -14.73
CA TRP A 220 15.18 -2.14 -13.92
C TRP A 220 13.95 -1.78 -14.75
N ILE A 221 14.10 -1.48 -16.04
CA ILE A 221 12.98 -1.15 -16.93
C ILE A 221 12.17 -2.40 -17.30
N LYS A 222 12.77 -3.59 -17.19
CA LYS A 222 12.17 -4.87 -17.60
C LYS A 222 11.00 -5.27 -16.68
N GLY A 223 10.16 -6.14 -17.22
CA GLY A 223 9.05 -6.81 -16.52
C GLY A 223 7.70 -6.15 -16.76
N ASN A 224 6.65 -6.86 -16.39
CA ASN A 224 5.27 -6.36 -16.35
C ASN A 224 4.83 -6.05 -14.91
N VAL A 225 3.59 -5.60 -14.73
CA VAL A 225 3.04 -5.24 -13.41
C VAL A 225 3.06 -6.41 -12.43
N GLU A 226 2.87 -7.65 -12.90
CA GLU A 226 2.95 -8.84 -12.07
C GLU A 226 4.37 -9.08 -11.56
N ASP A 227 5.38 -8.89 -12.40
CA ASP A 227 6.79 -8.95 -12.00
C ASP A 227 7.14 -7.83 -11.01
N TRP A 228 6.58 -6.63 -11.18
CA TRP A 228 6.81 -5.53 -10.25
C TRP A 228 6.21 -5.82 -8.87
N VAL A 229 5.02 -6.43 -8.83
CA VAL A 229 4.37 -6.90 -7.61
C VAL A 229 5.20 -8.02 -6.96
N ASP A 230 5.73 -8.98 -7.72
CA ASP A 230 6.62 -10.02 -7.18
C ASP A 230 7.87 -9.41 -6.52
N GLU A 231 8.48 -8.39 -7.12
CA GLU A 231 9.60 -7.67 -6.52
C GLU A 231 9.21 -6.89 -5.25
N SER A 232 8.01 -6.29 -5.24
CA SER A 232 7.47 -5.61 -4.05
C SER A 232 7.15 -6.60 -2.93
N LEU A 233 6.71 -7.82 -3.24
CA LEU A 233 6.51 -8.88 -2.27
C LEU A 233 7.83 -9.26 -1.59
N GLU A 234 8.92 -9.41 -2.36
CA GLU A 234 10.24 -9.67 -1.79
C GLU A 234 10.71 -8.51 -0.89
N ALA A 235 10.52 -7.27 -1.35
CA ALA A 235 10.82 -6.10 -0.54
C ALA A 235 9.97 -6.06 0.75
N ALA A 236 8.71 -6.51 0.70
CA ALA A 236 7.84 -6.58 1.86
C ALA A 236 8.33 -7.63 2.87
N ARG A 237 8.80 -8.80 2.40
CA ARG A 237 9.40 -9.81 3.28
C ARG A 237 10.55 -9.24 4.11
N GLN A 238 11.35 -8.33 3.55
CA GLN A 238 12.37 -7.58 4.30
C GLN A 238 11.73 -6.52 5.21
N ALA A 239 10.79 -5.73 4.71
CA ALA A 239 10.12 -4.66 5.44
C ALA A 239 9.52 -5.10 6.78
N TYR A 240 8.95 -6.30 6.83
CA TYR A 240 8.33 -6.84 8.03
C TYR A 240 9.34 -7.35 9.08
N ARG A 241 10.65 -7.39 8.80
CA ARG A 241 11.64 -7.96 9.72
C ARG A 241 12.21 -6.95 10.69
N VAL A 242 12.56 -7.45 11.88
CA VAL A 242 13.43 -6.76 12.81
C VAL A 242 14.86 -6.78 12.22
N PRO A 243 15.56 -5.63 12.14
CA PRO A 243 16.93 -5.58 11.62
C PRO A 243 17.86 -6.59 12.31
N GLY A 244 18.66 -7.31 11.51
CA GLY A 244 19.60 -8.31 12.02
C GLY A 244 18.96 -9.58 12.59
N SER A 245 17.64 -9.78 12.42
CA SER A 245 16.90 -10.90 12.98
C SER A 245 15.97 -11.56 11.98
N ARG A 246 15.57 -12.80 12.28
CA ARG A 246 14.49 -13.51 11.58
C ARG A 246 13.12 -13.20 12.19
N GLU A 247 13.03 -12.40 13.23
CA GLU A 247 11.75 -12.04 13.84
C GLU A 247 10.99 -11.02 12.99
N TYR A 248 9.66 -11.11 13.05
CA TYR A 248 8.77 -10.09 12.50
C TYR A 248 8.58 -8.94 13.49
N LEU A 249 8.41 -7.74 12.96
CA LEU A 249 7.95 -6.58 13.71
C LEU A 249 6.56 -6.85 14.32
N ARG A 250 6.35 -6.37 15.53
CA ARG A 250 5.12 -6.54 16.29
C ARG A 250 4.64 -5.19 16.80
N THR A 251 3.33 -5.06 16.93
CA THR A 251 2.70 -3.86 17.50
C THR A 251 3.31 -3.51 18.86
N GLY A 252 3.63 -2.24 19.06
CA GLY A 252 4.26 -1.69 20.27
C GLY A 252 5.79 -1.66 20.25
N MET A 253 6.44 -2.22 19.22
CA MET A 253 7.89 -2.11 19.07
C MET A 253 8.32 -0.69 18.71
N ARG A 254 9.53 -0.31 19.14
CA ARG A 254 10.19 0.94 18.75
C ARG A 254 11.31 0.63 17.77
N ILE A 255 11.28 1.30 16.62
CA ILE A 255 12.30 1.23 15.58
C ILE A 255 12.79 2.64 15.24
N GLY A 256 13.96 2.72 14.60
CA GLY A 256 14.60 4.00 14.31
C GLY A 256 15.75 3.83 13.33
N LYS A 257 16.93 4.35 13.70
CA LYS A 257 18.08 4.44 12.79
C LYS A 257 18.44 3.12 12.12
N GLU A 258 18.57 2.02 12.87
CA GLU A 258 18.93 0.71 12.30
C GLU A 258 17.92 0.22 11.25
N TYR A 259 16.63 0.40 11.52
CA TYR A 259 15.58 0.06 10.58
C TYR A 259 15.62 0.96 9.34
N GLN A 260 15.88 2.25 9.53
CA GLN A 260 15.98 3.21 8.44
C GLN A 260 17.20 2.94 7.56
N ASP A 261 18.39 2.74 8.15
CA ASP A 261 19.63 2.48 7.40
C ASP A 261 19.48 1.23 6.52
N LEU A 262 18.76 0.21 7.01
CA LEU A 262 18.50 -1.02 6.27
C LEU A 262 17.49 -0.84 5.12
N ASN A 263 16.43 -0.07 5.34
CA ASN A 263 15.27 -0.04 4.43
C ASN A 263 15.18 1.20 3.53
N LEU A 264 15.82 2.31 3.88
CA LEU A 264 15.84 3.51 3.04
C LEU A 264 16.44 3.25 1.65
N PRO A 265 17.58 2.53 1.51
CA PRO A 265 18.13 2.21 0.18
C PRO A 265 17.20 1.32 -0.66
N LEU A 266 16.43 0.44 0.00
CA LEU A 266 15.44 -0.38 -0.68
C LEU A 266 14.25 0.46 -1.15
N ALA A 267 13.72 1.35 -0.30
CA ALA A 267 12.64 2.26 -0.66
C ALA A 267 13.00 3.17 -1.84
N THR A 268 14.19 3.79 -1.83
CA THR A 268 14.63 4.66 -2.93
C THR A 268 14.91 3.88 -4.21
N ARG A 269 15.42 2.65 -4.11
CA ARG A 269 15.52 1.73 -5.26
C ARG A 269 14.15 1.42 -5.86
N ARG A 270 13.15 1.07 -5.05
CA ARG A 270 11.78 0.80 -5.53
C ARG A 270 11.18 2.01 -6.23
N LEU A 271 11.38 3.21 -5.70
CA LEU A 271 10.95 4.46 -6.34
C LEU A 271 11.69 4.76 -7.65
N ALA A 272 12.99 4.49 -7.73
CA ALA A 272 13.74 4.64 -8.97
C ALA A 272 13.25 3.66 -10.04
N GLN A 273 12.96 2.41 -9.65
CA GLN A 273 12.34 1.41 -10.53
C GLN A 273 10.96 1.88 -11.01
N ALA A 274 10.13 2.40 -10.10
CA ALA A 274 8.82 2.96 -10.44
C ALA A 274 8.92 4.08 -11.48
N GLY A 275 9.81 5.07 -11.28
CA GLY A 275 9.98 6.17 -12.23
C GLY A 275 10.52 5.72 -13.59
N LEU A 276 11.47 4.77 -13.61
CA LEU A 276 11.97 4.19 -14.86
C LEU A 276 10.88 3.44 -15.62
N ARG A 277 10.11 2.58 -14.95
CA ARG A 277 9.02 1.80 -15.55
C ARG A 277 7.85 2.67 -15.96
N LEU A 278 7.51 3.71 -15.19
CA LEU A 278 6.50 4.69 -15.56
C LEU A 278 6.87 5.39 -16.87
N SER A 279 8.14 5.73 -17.07
CA SER A 279 8.57 6.32 -18.35
C SER A 279 8.34 5.37 -19.53
N ASP A 280 8.61 4.08 -19.36
CA ASP A 280 8.41 3.05 -20.38
C ASP A 280 6.92 2.79 -20.67
N VAL A 281 6.10 2.76 -19.62
CA VAL A 281 4.63 2.66 -19.70
C VAL A 281 4.06 3.82 -20.52
N LEU A 282 4.43 5.06 -20.20
CA LEU A 282 3.91 6.24 -20.92
C LEU A 282 4.42 6.31 -22.36
N ASN A 283 5.66 5.90 -22.62
CA ASN A 283 6.21 5.78 -23.97
C ASN A 283 5.46 4.72 -24.81
N SER A 284 5.11 3.59 -24.19
CA SER A 284 4.35 2.51 -24.82
C SER A 284 2.91 2.92 -25.12
N ALA A 285 2.24 3.59 -24.19
CA ALA A 285 0.88 4.10 -24.37
C ALA A 285 0.80 5.14 -25.50
N ALA A 286 1.82 6.01 -25.62
CA ALA A 286 1.90 6.98 -26.72
C ALA A 286 2.09 6.33 -28.10
N SER A 287 2.67 5.14 -28.14
CA SER A 287 2.92 4.36 -29.35
C SER A 287 1.85 3.29 -29.61
N GLU A 288 0.74 3.28 -28.85
CA GLU A 288 -0.36 2.30 -28.97
C GLU A 288 0.08 0.83 -28.83
N LYS A 289 1.17 0.58 -28.09
CA LYS A 289 1.64 -0.78 -27.86
C LYS A 289 0.82 -1.43 -26.74
N PRO A 290 0.34 -2.68 -26.89
CA PRO A 290 -0.17 -3.44 -25.76
C PRO A 290 0.90 -3.53 -24.68
N PHE A 291 0.52 -3.32 -23.43
CA PHE A 291 1.44 -3.59 -22.32
C PHE A 291 1.57 -5.10 -22.13
N ALA A 292 2.78 -5.58 -21.84
CA ALA A 292 3.00 -7.00 -21.67
C ALA A 292 2.26 -7.53 -20.43
N GLU A 293 1.53 -8.63 -20.59
CA GLU A 293 0.94 -9.40 -19.48
C GLU A 293 1.76 -10.66 -19.23
N LYS A 294 1.85 -11.09 -17.96
CA LYS A 294 2.46 -12.39 -17.64
C LYS A 294 1.60 -13.49 -18.27
N PRO A 295 2.16 -14.45 -19.02
CA PRO A 295 1.37 -15.53 -19.59
C PRO A 295 0.59 -16.24 -18.49
N THR A 296 -0.74 -16.24 -18.59
CA THR A 296 -1.56 -16.98 -17.63
C THR A 296 -1.21 -18.45 -17.74
N ALA A 297 -0.88 -19.08 -16.60
CA ALA A 297 -0.72 -20.52 -16.57
C ALA A 297 -2.01 -21.15 -17.10
N LYS A 298 -1.92 -21.97 -18.15
CA LYS A 298 -3.08 -22.67 -18.72
C LYS A 298 -3.89 -23.29 -17.59
N PRO A 299 -5.23 -23.16 -17.57
CA PRO A 299 -6.04 -23.85 -16.59
C PRO A 299 -5.69 -25.33 -16.63
N ALA A 300 -5.44 -25.91 -15.45
CA ALA A 300 -5.16 -27.34 -15.33
C ALA A 300 -6.28 -28.09 -16.06
N ARG A 301 -5.91 -28.92 -17.04
CA ARG A 301 -6.87 -29.75 -17.77
C ARG A 301 -7.71 -30.49 -16.75
N GLU A 302 -9.02 -30.25 -16.82
CA GLU A 302 -10.01 -30.94 -16.03
C GLU A 302 -9.78 -32.46 -16.21
N LYS A 303 -9.50 -33.15 -15.10
CA LYS A 303 -9.30 -34.60 -15.14
C LYS A 303 -10.64 -35.22 -15.53
N VAL A 304 -10.75 -35.66 -16.79
CA VAL A 304 -11.86 -36.48 -17.27
C VAL A 304 -12.00 -37.69 -16.33
N PRO A 305 -13.15 -37.92 -15.69
CA PRO A 305 -13.35 -39.08 -14.84
C PRO A 305 -13.19 -40.36 -15.66
N VAL A 306 -12.33 -41.26 -15.21
CA VAL A 306 -12.22 -42.61 -15.76
C VAL A 306 -13.51 -43.36 -15.40
N PRO A 307 -14.23 -43.95 -16.37
CA PRO A 307 -15.44 -44.71 -16.06
C PRO A 307 -15.07 -45.95 -15.25
N ALA A 308 -15.79 -46.15 -14.14
CA ALA A 308 -15.68 -47.33 -13.30
C ALA A 308 -16.01 -48.59 -14.12
N ARG A 309 -15.17 -49.61 -14.01
CA ARG A 309 -15.44 -50.97 -14.51
C ARG A 309 -16.23 -51.76 -13.49
#